data_AF-A0A418YK31-F1
#
_entry.id   AF-A0A418YK31-F1
#
_cell.length_a   1.000
_cell.length_b   1.000
_cell.length_c   1.000
_cell.angle_alpha   90.00
_cell.angle_beta   90.00
_cell.angle_gamma   90.00
#
_symmetry.space_group_name_H-M   'P 1'
#
loop_
_entity.id
_entity.type
_entity.pdbx_description
1 polymer ?
#
loop_
_entity_poly.entity_id
_entity_poly.type
_entity_poly.pdbx_seq_one_letter_code
_entity_poly.pdbx_strand_id
1 'polypeptide(L)'
;MLSKLQQNLWQLYQSTVFEWQSSSPDFDDFAIITAHNPRGNVCCAEENMLLHQQFLQELLLGDLRFAPIVGCAPDNSHRELSLAVACDLPYALELARRWQQNAIYWVAQNQLYLYSVLISMPRA
;
A
#
# COMPACT_ATOMS: atom_id res chain seq x y z
N MET A 1 9.94 13.31 18.40
CA MET A 1 8.54 12.99 18.78
C MET A 1 7.71 13.08 17.52
N LEU A 2 6.97 12.02 17.15
CA LEU A 2 6.10 12.08 15.97
C LEU A 2 5.01 13.13 16.18
N SER A 3 4.60 13.78 15.10
CA SER A 3 3.43 14.67 15.17
C SER A 3 2.18 13.83 15.48
N LYS A 4 1.18 14.45 16.09
CA LYS A 4 -0.13 13.80 16.34
C LYS A 4 -0.76 13.24 15.05
N LEU A 5 -0.52 13.92 13.93
CA LEU A 5 -0.96 13.46 12.59
C LEU A 5 -0.27 12.14 12.19
N GLN A 6 1.03 12.02 12.41
CA GLN A 6 1.77 10.79 12.09
C GLN A 6 1.31 9.61 12.95
N GLN A 7 1.01 9.84 14.23
CA GLN A 7 0.45 8.80 15.11
C GLN A 7 -0.93 8.34 14.65
N ASN A 8 -1.80 9.28 14.29
CA ASN A 8 -3.14 8.95 13.78
C ASN A 8 -3.06 8.16 12.47
N LEU A 9 -2.20 8.56 11.52
CA LEU A 9 -1.99 7.81 10.28
C LEU A 9 -1.52 6.38 10.55
N TRP A 10 -0.56 6.21 11.46
CA TRP A 10 -0.07 4.88 11.81
C TRP A 10 -1.14 3.98 12.43
N GLN A 11 -2.06 4.55 13.23
CA GLN A 11 -3.22 3.82 13.76
C GLN A 11 -4.20 3.43 12.66
N LEU A 12 -4.48 4.31 11.70
CA LEU A 12 -5.33 3.99 10.55
C LEU A 12 -4.75 2.84 9.73
N TYR A 13 -3.44 2.86 9.48
CA TYR A 13 -2.77 1.77 8.78
C TYR A 13 -2.90 0.43 9.51
N GLN A 14 -2.73 0.40 10.84
CA GLN A 14 -2.91 -0.82 11.63
C GLN A 14 -4.34 -1.39 11.58
N SER A 15 -5.33 -0.56 11.31
CA SER A 15 -6.73 -0.97 11.24
C SER A 15 -7.21 -1.34 9.82
N THR A 16 -6.38 -1.13 8.79
CA THR A 16 -6.79 -1.38 7.40
C THR A 16 -7.04 -2.87 7.18
N VAL A 17 -8.14 -3.17 6.49
CA VAL A 17 -8.48 -4.52 6.02
C VAL A 17 -8.39 -4.58 4.50
N PHE A 18 -8.29 -5.78 3.95
CA PHE A 18 -8.07 -5.98 2.51
C PHE A 18 -9.15 -6.84 1.88
N GLU A 19 -9.65 -6.37 0.74
CA GLU A 19 -10.66 -7.04 -0.07
C GLU A 19 -10.10 -7.33 -1.46
N TRP A 20 -10.07 -8.61 -1.85
CA TRP A 20 -9.74 -8.99 -3.22
C TRP A 20 -10.88 -8.58 -4.15
N GLN A 21 -10.53 -7.97 -5.29
CA GLN A 21 -11.53 -7.65 -6.33
C GLN A 21 -11.89 -8.87 -7.20
N SER A 22 -11.11 -9.95 -7.06
CA SER A 22 -11.27 -11.22 -7.78
C SER A 22 -10.82 -12.38 -6.86
N SER A 23 -10.55 -13.57 -7.42
CA SER A 23 -9.81 -14.60 -6.68
C SER A 23 -8.46 -14.07 -6.22
N SER A 24 -8.04 -14.46 -5.01
CA SER A 24 -6.67 -14.20 -4.54
C SER A 24 -5.65 -14.84 -5.49
N PRO A 25 -4.53 -14.17 -5.78
CA PRO A 25 -3.49 -14.73 -6.61
C PRO A 25 -2.73 -15.85 -5.88
N ASP A 26 -2.06 -16.69 -6.65
CA ASP A 26 -1.14 -17.71 -6.14
C ASP A 26 0.26 -17.09 -5.95
N PHE A 27 0.37 -16.22 -4.95
CA PHE A 27 1.62 -15.57 -4.53
C PHE A 27 1.95 -16.01 -3.10
N ASP A 28 3.14 -16.58 -2.91
CA ASP A 28 3.61 -16.96 -1.56
C ASP A 28 3.90 -15.70 -0.72
N ASP A 29 4.61 -14.75 -1.33
CA ASP A 29 5.06 -13.51 -0.73
C ASP A 29 4.73 -12.33 -1.67
N PHE A 30 4.13 -11.27 -1.14
CA PHE A 30 3.78 -10.08 -1.93
C PHE A 30 3.63 -8.82 -1.08
N ALA A 31 3.80 -7.66 -1.71
CA ALA A 31 3.53 -6.37 -1.10
C ALA A 31 2.17 -5.83 -1.55
N ILE A 32 1.37 -5.31 -0.63
CA ILE A 32 0.19 -4.51 -0.95
C ILE A 32 0.59 -3.04 -0.94
N ILE A 33 0.53 -2.41 -2.11
CA ILE A 33 0.97 -1.03 -2.33
C ILE A 33 -0.15 -0.26 -3.01
N THR A 34 -0.45 0.93 -2.51
CA THR A 34 -1.31 1.90 -3.19
C THR A 34 -0.47 3.03 -3.79
N ALA A 35 -0.97 3.64 -4.86
CA ALA A 35 -0.47 4.90 -5.36
C ALA A 35 -1.30 6.10 -4.87
N HIS A 36 -2.42 5.84 -4.18
CA HIS A 36 -3.31 6.87 -3.67
C HIS A 36 -2.64 7.68 -2.56
N ASN A 37 -3.13 8.90 -2.40
CA ASN A 37 -2.80 9.83 -1.33
C ASN A 37 -1.30 9.87 -0.96
N PRO A 38 -0.38 10.18 -1.90
CA PRO A 38 1.06 10.22 -1.65
C PRO A 38 1.41 11.01 -0.38
N ARG A 39 2.29 10.45 0.45
CA ARG A 39 2.67 10.95 1.78
C ARG A 39 1.50 11.11 2.77
N GLY A 40 0.33 10.53 2.47
CA GLY A 40 -0.89 10.69 3.25
C GLY A 40 -1.65 11.98 2.96
N ASN A 41 -1.30 12.70 1.89
CA ASN A 41 -2.05 13.89 1.46
C ASN A 41 -3.31 13.44 0.72
N VAL A 42 -4.48 13.89 1.16
CA VAL A 42 -5.75 13.54 0.50
C VAL A 42 -5.82 14.21 -0.87
N CYS A 43 -5.75 13.40 -1.92
CA CYS A 43 -5.89 13.81 -3.32
C CYS A 43 -7.35 13.67 -3.77
N CYS A 44 -7.72 14.34 -4.87
CA CYS A 44 -9.02 14.14 -5.49
C CYS A 44 -9.09 12.77 -6.18
N ALA A 45 -10.30 12.34 -6.56
CA ALA A 45 -10.51 11.02 -7.17
C ALA A 45 -9.77 10.89 -8.50
N GLU A 46 -9.77 11.93 -9.33
CA GLU A 46 -9.11 11.95 -10.64
C GLU A 46 -7.60 11.82 -10.53
N GLU A 47 -6.99 12.52 -9.56
CA GLU A 47 -5.54 12.45 -9.30
C GLU A 47 -5.15 11.06 -8.79
N ASN A 48 -5.91 10.53 -7.83
CA ASN A 48 -5.70 9.17 -7.31
C ASN A 48 -5.82 8.11 -8.42
N MET A 49 -6.80 8.24 -9.31
CA MET A 49 -6.95 7.35 -10.45
C MET A 49 -5.79 7.48 -11.45
N LEU A 50 -5.33 8.70 -11.74
CA LEU A 50 -4.17 8.92 -12.61
C LEU A 50 -2.93 8.23 -12.04
N LEU A 51 -2.65 8.42 -10.75
CA LEU A 51 -1.53 7.78 -10.05
C LEU A 51 -1.65 6.25 -10.07
N HIS A 52 -2.85 5.72 -9.82
CA HIS A 52 -3.10 4.28 -9.90
C HIS A 52 -2.81 3.71 -11.30
N GLN A 53 -3.22 4.40 -12.37
CA GLN A 53 -2.94 3.96 -13.74
C GLN A 53 -1.45 4.01 -14.08
N GLN A 54 -0.75 5.06 -13.65
CA GLN A 54 0.69 5.17 -13.83
C GLN A 54 1.44 4.06 -13.07
N PHE A 55 0.97 3.70 -11.87
CA PHE A 55 1.54 2.62 -11.08
C PHE A 55 1.34 1.27 -11.75
N LEU A 56 0.13 1.00 -12.22
CA LEU A 56 -0.18 -0.20 -13.01
C LEU A 56 0.72 -0.29 -14.25
N GLN A 57 0.94 0.83 -14.95
CA GLN A 57 1.83 0.87 -16.11
C GLN A 57 3.29 0.57 -15.76
N GLU A 58 3.81 1.09 -14.63
CA GLU A 58 5.17 0.78 -14.15
C GLU A 58 5.33 -0.73 -13.91
N LEU A 59 4.35 -1.37 -13.26
CA LEU A 59 4.40 -2.81 -12.99
C LEU A 59 4.34 -3.65 -14.27
N LEU A 60 3.50 -3.26 -15.23
CA LEU A 60 3.42 -3.92 -16.54
C LEU A 60 4.74 -3.81 -17.32
N LEU A 61 5.35 -2.61 -17.35
CA LEU A 61 6.63 -2.40 -18.03
C LEU A 61 7.79 -3.12 -17.34
N GLY A 62 7.69 -3.34 -16.02
CA GLY A 62 8.64 -4.10 -15.22
C GLY A 62 8.45 -5.63 -15.26
N ASP A 63 7.47 -6.14 -16.04
CA ASP A 63 7.10 -7.56 -16.10
C ASP A 63 6.81 -8.18 -14.71
N LEU A 64 6.24 -7.38 -13.81
CA LEU A 64 5.88 -7.81 -12.47
C LEU A 64 4.49 -8.47 -12.47
N ARG A 65 4.36 -9.58 -11.74
CA ARG A 65 3.04 -10.16 -11.46
C ARG A 65 2.36 -9.35 -10.36
N PHE A 66 1.09 -9.00 -10.58
CA PHE A 66 0.29 -8.31 -9.58
C PHE A 66 -1.20 -8.68 -9.67
N ALA A 67 -1.95 -8.39 -8.61
CA ALA A 67 -3.40 -8.55 -8.55
C ALA A 67 -4.08 -7.33 -7.91
N PRO A 68 -5.25 -6.89 -8.41
CA PRO A 68 -6.01 -5.81 -7.81
C PRO A 68 -6.55 -6.18 -6.42
N ILE A 69 -6.35 -5.28 -5.45
CA ILE A 69 -6.83 -5.43 -4.07
C ILE A 69 -7.26 -4.06 -3.56
N VAL A 70 -8.24 -4.01 -2.67
CA VAL A 70 -8.69 -2.76 -2.03
C VAL A 70 -8.25 -2.76 -0.58
N GLY A 71 -7.57 -1.69 -0.17
CA GLY A 71 -7.38 -1.38 1.25
C GLY A 71 -8.56 -0.55 1.74
N CYS A 72 -9.20 -0.94 2.82
CA CYS A 72 -10.34 -0.21 3.36
C CYS A 72 -10.30 -0.07 4.88
N ALA A 73 -10.98 0.96 5.39
CA ALA A 73 -11.30 1.04 6.79
C ALA A 73 -12.31 -0.08 7.15
N PRO A 74 -12.27 -0.65 8.37
CA PRO A 74 -13.17 -1.73 8.78
C PRO A 74 -14.66 -1.37 8.67
N ASP A 75 -15.00 -0.09 8.76
CA ASP A 75 -16.36 0.45 8.63
C ASP A 75 -16.72 0.90 7.20
N ASN A 76 -15.84 0.63 6.23
CA ASN A 76 -15.95 1.05 4.82
C ASN A 76 -16.03 2.57 4.58
N SER A 77 -15.72 3.41 5.58
CA SER A 77 -15.69 4.87 5.43
C SER A 77 -14.61 5.37 4.46
N HIS A 78 -13.57 4.57 4.25
CA HIS A 78 -12.44 4.86 3.37
C HIS A 78 -12.05 3.62 2.57
N ARG A 79 -11.80 3.79 1.27
CA ARG A 79 -11.40 2.70 0.35
C ARG A 79 -10.37 3.22 -0.65
N GLU A 80 -9.26 2.50 -0.81
CA GLU A 80 -8.18 2.84 -1.73
C GLU A 80 -7.85 1.66 -2.65
N LEU A 81 -7.74 1.95 -3.95
CA LEU A 81 -7.23 0.99 -4.90
C LEU A 81 -5.76 0.72 -4.61
N SER A 82 -5.42 -0.56 -4.53
CA SER A 82 -4.07 -1.05 -4.29
C SER A 82 -3.76 -2.20 -5.23
N LEU A 83 -2.49 -2.59 -5.29
CA LEU A 83 -2.03 -3.76 -6.03
C LEU A 83 -1.24 -4.65 -5.07
N ALA A 84 -1.56 -5.95 -5.06
CA ALA A 84 -0.72 -6.98 -4.50
C ALA A 84 0.36 -7.32 -5.52
N VAL A 85 1.61 -6.95 -5.25
CA VAL A 85 2.76 -7.08 -6.16
C VAL A 85 3.65 -8.22 -5.69
N ALA A 86 3.84 -9.23 -6.55
CA ALA A 86 4.74 -10.34 -6.28
C ALA A 86 6.20 -9.90 -6.54
N CYS A 87 6.87 -9.46 -5.49
CA CYS A 87 8.27 -9.01 -5.49
C CYS A 87 8.88 -9.24 -4.11
N ASP A 88 10.20 -9.07 -3.96
CA ASP A 88 10.83 -9.15 -2.64
C ASP A 88 10.60 -7.86 -1.81
N LEU A 89 10.77 -7.98 -0.50
CA LEU A 89 10.58 -6.85 0.43
C LEU A 89 11.50 -5.65 0.12
N PRO A 90 12.81 -5.80 -0.16
CA PRO A 90 13.66 -4.68 -0.56
C PRO A 90 13.10 -3.89 -1.75
N TYR A 91 12.67 -4.59 -2.80
CA TYR A 91 12.08 -3.98 -3.99
C TYR A 91 10.76 -3.30 -3.66
N ALA A 92 9.89 -3.93 -2.87
CA ALA A 92 8.62 -3.34 -2.43
C ALA A 92 8.83 -2.03 -1.67
N LEU A 93 9.82 -1.97 -0.78
CA LEU A 93 10.16 -0.75 -0.05
C LEU A 93 10.71 0.34 -0.97
N GLU A 94 11.50 -0.01 -1.99
CA GLU A 94 11.98 0.95 -2.99
C GLU A 94 10.82 1.50 -3.83
N LEU A 95 9.95 0.61 -4.32
CA LEU A 95 8.77 0.95 -5.09
C LEU A 95 7.87 1.90 -4.30
N ALA A 96 7.60 1.60 -3.03
CA ALA A 96 6.84 2.47 -2.14
C ALA A 96 7.49 3.84 -1.93
N ARG A 97 8.82 3.94 -1.88
CA ARG A 97 9.51 5.25 -1.82
C ARG A 97 9.30 6.05 -3.10
N ARG A 98 9.37 5.42 -4.28
CA ARG A 98 9.11 6.06 -5.58
C ARG A 98 7.68 6.60 -5.66
N TRP A 99 6.71 5.80 -5.20
CA TRP A 99 5.29 6.16 -5.09
C TRP A 99 4.93 6.97 -3.84
N GLN A 100 5.95 7.40 -3.10
CA GLN A 100 5.87 8.29 -1.96
C GLN A 100 4.91 7.81 -0.86
N GLN A 101 4.83 6.50 -0.66
CA GLN A 101 3.96 5.90 0.34
C GLN A 101 4.61 5.94 1.72
N ASN A 102 3.78 6.23 2.74
CA ASN A 102 4.25 6.27 4.12
C ASN A 102 4.57 4.88 4.67
N ALA A 103 3.84 3.86 4.21
CA ALA A 103 3.96 2.49 4.64
C ALA A 103 3.57 1.52 3.50
N ILE A 104 3.93 0.26 3.64
CA ILE A 104 3.38 -0.85 2.84
C ILE A 104 2.90 -1.95 3.77
N TYR A 105 2.04 -2.80 3.23
CA TYR A 105 1.76 -4.09 3.85
C TYR A 105 2.53 -5.17 3.10
N TRP A 106 3.16 -6.06 3.85
CA TRP A 106 3.90 -7.19 3.32
C TRP A 106 3.23 -8.46 3.81
N VAL A 107 2.88 -9.34 2.87
CA VAL A 107 2.34 -10.66 3.17
C VAL A 107 3.44 -11.67 2.91
N ALA A 108 3.75 -12.46 3.94
CA ALA A 108 4.66 -13.59 3.81
C ALA A 108 4.31 -14.66 4.83
N GLN A 109 4.38 -15.93 4.44
CA GLN A 109 4.10 -17.08 5.32
C GLN A 109 2.74 -16.98 6.04
N ASN A 110 1.71 -16.53 5.32
CA ASN A 110 0.35 -16.33 5.85
C ASN A 110 0.29 -15.33 7.04
N GLN A 111 1.24 -14.39 7.11
CA GLN A 111 1.27 -13.28 8.05
C GLN A 111 1.26 -11.95 7.31
N LEU A 112 0.58 -10.96 7.87
CA LEU A 112 0.54 -9.59 7.37
C LEU A 112 1.40 -8.69 8.27
N TYR A 113 2.36 -8.02 7.66
CA TYR A 113 3.27 -7.10 8.33
C TYR A 113 3.04 -5.68 7.81
N LEU A 114 3.07 -4.69 8.69
CA LEU A 114 3.03 -3.28 8.31
C LEU A 114 4.44 -2.68 8.41
N TYR A 115 5.00 -2.28 7.27
CA TYR A 115 6.33 -1.71 7.18
C TYR A 115 6.27 -0.20 6.98
N SER A 116 7.03 0.52 7.80
CA SER A 116 7.26 1.96 7.63
C SER A 116 8.19 2.22 6.45
N VAL A 117 7.85 3.20 5.61
CA VAL A 117 8.65 3.60 4.43
C VAL A 117 9.12 5.04 4.55
N LEU A 118 8.21 6.01 4.41
CA LEU A 118 8.53 7.44 4.57
C LEU A 118 8.17 7.98 5.96
N ILE A 119 7.16 7.41 6.62
CA ILE A 119 6.85 7.81 7.99
C ILE A 119 7.95 7.28 8.92
N SER A 120 8.29 8.03 9.95
CA SER A 120 9.21 7.56 10.99
C SER A 120 8.40 6.78 12.02
N MET A 121 8.85 5.59 12.41
CA MET A 121 8.28 4.88 13.56
C MET A 121 8.80 5.50 14.86
N PRO A 122 8.03 5.47 15.96
CA PRO A 122 8.64 5.62 17.28
C PRO A 122 9.70 4.54 17.43
N ARG A 123 10.92 4.90 17.84
CA ARG A 123 11.81 3.90 18.43
C ARG A 123 11.14 3.43 19.71
N ALA A 124 10.92 2.12 19.82
CA ALA A 124 10.50 1.48 21.06
C ALA A 124 11.52 1.75 22.17
#